data_AF-A0A9E3S8C7-F1
#
_entry.id   AF-A0A9E3S8C7-F1
#
_cell.length_a   1.000
_cell.length_b   1.000
_cell.length_c   1.000
_cell.angle_alpha   90.00
_cell.angle_beta   90.00
_cell.angle_gamma   90.00
#
_symmetry.space_group_name_H-M   'P 1'
#
loop_
_entity.id
_entity.type
_entity.pdbx_description
1 polymer ?
#
loop_
_entity_poly.entity_id
_entity_poly.type
_entity_poly.pdbx_seq_one_letter_code
_entity_poly.pdbx_strand_id
1 'polypeptide(L)'
;MKVFDLDMIKGVYSRMPEHIDSARKLLNRPLTLTEKILYSHLSEALPAEAYERGKSYVDFNPDRVAMQDATAQMALLQFMQAGKAKVAVPSTVHCDHLIQAKVGAEADLKSAKDTNKEVFDFLAKVSNKY
;
A
#
# COMPACT_ATOMS: atom_id res chain seq x y z
N MET A 1 13.61 8.87 -17.55
CA MET A 1 12.86 8.76 -16.27
C MET A 1 13.25 7.43 -15.62
N LYS A 2 13.78 7.42 -14.40
CA LYS A 2 14.14 6.19 -13.69
C LYS A 2 12.87 5.63 -13.03
N VAL A 3 12.56 4.35 -13.24
CA VAL A 3 11.40 3.70 -12.61
C VAL A 3 11.68 3.54 -11.11
N PHE A 4 10.79 4.05 -10.27
CA PHE A 4 10.86 3.90 -8.82
C PHE A 4 10.66 2.41 -8.43
N ASP A 5 11.43 1.91 -7.46
CA ASP A 5 11.40 0.51 -7.00
C ASP A 5 11.64 -0.58 -8.08
N LEU A 6 12.39 -0.27 -9.15
CA LEU A 6 12.57 -1.20 -10.28
C LEU A 6 13.10 -2.59 -9.85
N ASP A 7 14.02 -2.65 -8.89
CA ASP A 7 14.61 -3.92 -8.44
C ASP A 7 13.59 -4.77 -7.66
N MET A 8 12.74 -4.14 -6.85
CA MET A 8 11.61 -4.81 -6.17
C MET A 8 10.64 -5.38 -7.22
N ILE A 9 10.25 -4.57 -8.20
CA ILE A 9 9.32 -4.97 -9.28
C ILE A 9 9.88 -6.19 -10.04
N LYS A 10 11.16 -6.13 -10.43
CA LYS A 10 11.85 -7.26 -11.08
C LYS A 10 11.86 -8.50 -10.18
N GLY A 11 12.14 -8.33 -8.89
CA GLY A 11 12.11 -9.41 -7.91
C GLY A 11 10.75 -10.10 -7.86
N VAL A 12 9.65 -9.34 -7.76
CA VAL A 12 8.28 -9.88 -7.75
C VAL A 12 8.01 -10.68 -9.02
N TYR A 13 8.22 -10.09 -10.20
CA TYR A 13 7.94 -10.77 -11.46
C TYR A 13 8.86 -11.97 -11.72
N SER A 14 10.08 -11.99 -11.19
CA SER A 14 10.99 -13.13 -11.32
C SER A 14 10.50 -14.37 -10.56
N ARG A 15 9.88 -14.19 -9.38
CA ARG A 15 9.35 -15.29 -8.54
C ARG A 15 7.93 -15.71 -8.90
N MET A 16 7.17 -14.81 -9.52
CA MET A 16 5.76 -15.01 -9.83
C MET A 16 5.44 -16.32 -10.61
N PRO A 17 6.23 -16.75 -11.62
CA PRO A 17 5.94 -17.99 -12.34
C PRO A 17 5.93 -19.23 -11.43
N GLU A 18 6.93 -19.38 -10.56
CA GLU A 18 7.04 -20.51 -9.64
C GLU A 18 5.88 -20.53 -8.63
N HIS A 19 5.52 -19.37 -8.08
CA HIS A 19 4.40 -19.24 -7.14
C HIS A 19 3.07 -19.59 -7.82
N ILE A 20 2.85 -19.10 -9.05
CA ILE A 20 1.65 -19.40 -9.84
C ILE A 20 1.53 -20.89 -10.14
N ASP A 21 2.63 -21.54 -10.52
CA ASP A 21 2.61 -22.96 -10.85
C ASP A 21 2.36 -23.82 -9.60
N SER A 22 2.93 -23.43 -8.47
CA SER A 22 2.69 -24.08 -7.18
C SER A 22 1.23 -23.94 -6.73
N ALA A 23 0.67 -22.73 -6.82
CA ALA A 23 -0.75 -22.49 -6.54
C ALA A 23 -1.67 -23.25 -7.50
N ARG A 24 -1.33 -23.33 -8.79
CA ARG A 24 -2.14 -24.08 -9.77
C ARG A 24 -2.20 -25.57 -9.42
N LYS A 25 -1.09 -26.16 -8.96
CA LYS A 25 -1.04 -27.55 -8.49
C LYS A 25 -1.91 -27.74 -7.25
N LEU A 26 -1.82 -26.86 -6.26
CA LEU A 26 -2.63 -26.94 -5.04
C LEU A 26 -4.13 -26.83 -5.33
N LEU A 27 -4.54 -25.87 -6.16
CA LEU A 27 -5.96 -25.62 -6.44
C LEU A 27 -6.54 -26.57 -7.48
N ASN A 28 -5.68 -27.27 -8.23
CA ASN A 28 -6.04 -28.22 -9.29
C ASN A 28 -7.08 -27.69 -10.29
N ARG A 29 -6.96 -26.41 -10.67
CA ARG A 29 -7.80 -25.75 -11.66
C ARG A 29 -7.11 -24.52 -12.25
N PRO A 30 -7.63 -23.95 -13.35
CA PRO A 30 -7.18 -22.64 -13.81
C PRO A 30 -7.34 -21.56 -12.74
N LEU A 31 -6.35 -20.67 -12.66
CA LEU A 31 -6.31 -19.54 -11.73
C LEU A 31 -6.76 -18.26 -12.42
N THR A 32 -7.57 -17.45 -11.73
CA THR A 32 -7.86 -16.08 -12.16
C THR A 32 -6.62 -15.18 -12.00
N LEU A 33 -6.64 -13.99 -12.62
CA LEU A 33 -5.57 -13.01 -12.42
C LEU A 33 -5.43 -12.63 -10.94
N THR A 34 -6.55 -12.40 -10.25
CA THR A 34 -6.55 -12.07 -8.82
C THR A 34 -5.91 -13.19 -8.00
N GLU A 35 -6.23 -14.45 -8.28
CA GLU A 35 -5.60 -15.59 -7.58
C GLU A 35 -4.11 -15.65 -7.86
N LYS A 36 -3.68 -15.46 -9.11
CA LYS A 36 -2.25 -15.41 -9.45
C LYS A 36 -1.52 -14.32 -8.66
N ILE A 37 -2.10 -13.13 -8.53
CA ILE A 37 -1.51 -12.03 -7.77
C ILE A 37 -1.48 -12.38 -6.27
N LEU A 38 -2.61 -12.76 -5.69
CA LEU A 38 -2.71 -13.04 -4.24
C LEU A 38 -1.81 -14.20 -3.81
N TYR A 39 -1.84 -15.34 -4.52
CA TYR A 39 -0.97 -16.48 -4.21
C TYR A 39 0.52 -16.16 -4.42
N SER A 40 0.85 -15.22 -5.28
CA SER A 40 2.25 -14.79 -5.45
C SER A 40 2.75 -13.89 -4.32
N HIS A 41 1.86 -13.32 -3.51
CA HIS A 41 2.17 -12.40 -2.40
C HIS A 41 1.82 -12.98 -1.03
N LEU A 42 1.72 -14.32 -0.91
CA LEU A 42 1.55 -14.95 0.41
C LEU A 42 2.73 -14.59 1.32
N SER A 43 2.43 -14.33 2.59
CA SER A 43 3.47 -14.05 3.59
C SER A 43 4.27 -15.30 3.95
N GLU A 44 3.56 -16.42 4.07
CA GLU A 44 4.13 -17.73 4.34
C GLU A 44 4.27 -18.56 3.07
N ALA A 45 4.85 -19.76 3.22
CA ALA A 45 4.89 -20.74 2.15
C ALA A 45 3.47 -21.14 1.70
N LEU A 46 3.39 -21.81 0.55
CA LEU A 46 2.13 -22.32 0.03
C LEU A 46 1.42 -23.19 1.11
N PRO A 47 0.12 -22.95 1.39
CA PRO A 47 -0.57 -23.68 2.45
C PRO A 47 -0.77 -25.16 2.07
N ALA A 48 -0.99 -25.99 3.08
CA ALA A 48 -1.31 -27.40 2.88
C ALA A 48 -2.66 -27.61 2.19
N GLU A 49 -3.62 -26.72 2.44
CA GLU A 49 -4.97 -26.75 1.85
C GLU A 49 -5.27 -25.42 1.15
N ALA A 50 -6.12 -25.49 0.12
CA ALA A 50 -6.50 -24.31 -0.64
C ALA A 50 -7.41 -23.38 0.18
N TYR A 51 -7.15 -22.07 0.09
CA TYR A 51 -8.01 -21.08 0.74
C TYR A 51 -9.41 -21.02 0.11
N GLU A 52 -10.43 -20.99 0.96
CA GLU A 52 -11.83 -20.84 0.57
C GLU A 52 -12.19 -19.37 0.35
N ARG A 53 -12.72 -19.06 -0.83
CA ARG A 53 -13.16 -17.70 -1.19
C ARG A 53 -14.26 -17.24 -0.24
N GLY A 54 -14.09 -16.04 0.32
CA GLY A 54 -15.06 -15.43 1.24
C GLY A 54 -15.12 -16.07 2.63
N LYS A 55 -14.24 -17.02 2.95
CA LYS A 55 -14.18 -17.66 4.27
C LYS A 55 -12.79 -17.62 4.90
N SER A 56 -11.75 -17.95 4.14
CA SER A 56 -10.39 -17.98 4.67
C SER A 56 -9.85 -16.56 4.87
N TYR A 57 -9.24 -16.33 6.02
CA TYR A 57 -8.32 -15.21 6.23
C TYR A 57 -6.94 -15.61 5.71
N VAL A 58 -6.26 -14.71 5.01
CA VAL A 58 -4.99 -15.00 4.35
C VAL A 58 -4.02 -13.85 4.60
N ASP A 59 -2.81 -14.20 5.03
CA ASP A 59 -1.75 -13.25 5.26
C ASP A 59 -0.97 -13.00 3.96
N PHE A 60 -0.90 -11.74 3.57
CA PHE A 60 -0.18 -11.29 2.38
C PHE A 60 0.94 -10.33 2.77
N ASN A 61 1.94 -10.22 1.91
CA ASN A 61 2.97 -9.19 1.96
C ASN A 61 2.73 -8.16 0.84
N PRO A 62 2.02 -7.04 1.10
CA PRO A 62 1.86 -5.97 0.13
C PRO A 62 3.19 -5.31 -0.20
N ASP A 63 3.41 -5.01 -1.48
CA ASP A 63 4.66 -4.36 -1.92
C ASP A 63 4.77 -2.90 -1.52
N ARG A 64 3.64 -2.21 -1.28
CA ARG A 64 3.60 -0.78 -0.97
C ARG A 64 2.33 -0.38 -0.24
N VAL A 65 2.39 0.77 0.43
CA VAL A 65 1.25 1.39 1.10
C VAL A 65 1.03 2.79 0.52
N ALA A 66 -0.23 3.16 0.29
CA ALA A 66 -0.60 4.52 -0.09
C ALA A 66 -1.72 4.98 0.85
N MET A 67 -1.60 6.20 1.34
CA MET A 67 -2.57 6.84 2.22
C MET A 67 -2.99 8.19 1.64
N GLN A 68 -4.20 8.61 1.95
CA GLN A 68 -4.69 9.95 1.67
C GLN A 68 -4.75 10.76 2.96
N ASP A 69 -4.63 12.08 2.89
CA ASP A 69 -4.48 12.99 4.03
C ASP A 69 -5.58 12.89 5.09
N ALA A 70 -6.81 12.53 4.73
CA ALA A 70 -7.90 12.33 5.70
C ALA A 70 -7.72 11.06 6.56
N THR A 71 -7.09 9.99 6.05
CA THR A 71 -6.82 8.76 6.82
C THR A 71 -5.36 8.60 7.26
N ALA A 72 -4.43 9.25 6.56
CA ALA A 72 -3.00 9.22 6.85
C ALA A 72 -2.69 9.76 8.24
N GLN A 73 -3.44 10.76 8.71
CA GLN A 73 -3.24 11.36 10.03
C GLN A 73 -3.25 10.29 11.14
N MET A 74 -4.30 9.47 11.19
CA MET A 74 -4.44 8.44 12.24
C MET A 74 -3.60 7.19 11.98
N ALA A 75 -3.37 6.83 10.73
CA ALA A 75 -2.43 5.76 10.41
C ALA A 75 -1.02 6.10 10.91
N LEU A 76 -0.55 7.33 10.68
CA LEU A 76 0.78 7.78 11.07
C LEU A 76 0.92 7.98 12.58
N LEU A 77 -0.11 8.47 13.28
CA LEU A 77 -0.06 8.53 14.75
C LEU A 77 0.04 7.13 15.38
N GLN A 78 -0.70 6.16 14.87
CA GLN A 78 -0.59 4.77 15.33
C GLN A 78 0.78 4.19 14.99
N PHE A 79 1.33 4.49 13.81
CA PHE A 79 2.68 4.08 13.43
C PHE A 79 3.75 4.66 14.36
N MET A 80 3.63 5.94 14.73
CA MET A 80 4.48 6.61 15.71
C MET A 80 4.42 5.90 17.07
N GLN A 81 3.23 5.51 17.52
CA GLN A 81 3.02 4.82 18.79
C GLN A 81 3.57 3.38 18.76
N ALA A 82 3.64 2.74 17.60
CA ALA A 82 4.21 1.41 17.44
C ALA A 82 5.73 1.35 17.68
N GLY A 83 6.41 2.50 17.83
CA GLY A 83 7.83 2.57 18.16
C GLY A 83 8.76 2.08 17.06
N LYS A 84 8.29 1.99 15.81
CA LYS A 84 9.10 1.59 14.65
C LYS A 84 9.96 2.77 14.19
N ALA A 85 11.21 2.49 13.82
CA ALA A 85 12.15 3.53 13.39
C ALA A 85 11.90 4.05 11.96
N LYS A 86 11.32 3.23 11.08
CA LYS A 86 11.01 3.54 9.68
C LYS A 86 9.96 2.59 9.12
N VAL A 87 9.32 2.97 8.01
CA VAL A 87 8.37 2.09 7.30
C VAL A 87 9.06 0.84 6.73
N ALA A 88 8.32 -0.27 6.65
CA ALA A 88 8.85 -1.54 6.16
C ALA A 88 8.83 -1.68 4.63
N VAL A 89 7.89 -0.99 3.97
CA VAL A 89 7.71 -0.99 2.51
C VAL A 89 7.54 0.45 2.01
N PRO A 90 7.82 0.72 0.73
CA PRO A 90 7.57 2.03 0.13
C PRO A 90 6.16 2.54 0.44
N SER A 91 6.09 3.73 1.03
CA SER A 91 4.85 4.30 1.54
C SER A 91 4.69 5.74 1.06
N THR A 92 3.48 6.14 0.67
CA THR A 92 3.18 7.52 0.22
C THR A 92 1.97 8.09 0.93
N VAL A 93 1.99 9.41 1.16
CA VAL A 93 0.84 10.20 1.60
C VAL A 93 0.46 11.17 0.50
N HIS A 94 -0.81 11.19 0.13
CA HIS A 94 -1.37 12.07 -0.88
C HIS A 94 -2.28 13.11 -0.21
N CYS A 95 -2.02 14.40 -0.44
CA CYS A 95 -2.82 15.49 0.14
C CYS A 95 -3.87 15.98 -0.87
N ASP A 96 -5.02 15.32 -0.89
CA ASP A 96 -6.08 15.50 -1.88
C ASP A 96 -7.49 15.64 -1.30
N HIS A 97 -7.75 15.25 -0.05
CA HIS A 97 -9.10 15.29 0.54
C HIS A 97 -9.38 16.57 1.33
N LEU A 98 -8.35 17.31 1.75
CA LEU A 98 -8.52 18.53 2.55
C LEU A 98 -8.59 19.83 1.72
N ILE A 99 -8.85 19.73 0.43
CA ILE A 99 -9.01 20.89 -0.46
C ILE A 99 -10.49 21.05 -0.81
N GLN A 100 -11.13 22.08 -0.25
CA GLN A 100 -12.53 22.36 -0.53
C GLN A 100 -12.67 23.13 -1.85
N ALA A 101 -13.49 22.62 -2.77
CA ALA A 101 -13.90 23.35 -3.96
C ALA A 101 -14.91 24.46 -3.58
N LYS A 102 -14.57 25.72 -3.86
CA LYS A 102 -15.42 26.87 -3.52
C LYS A 102 -15.36 28.00 -4.55
N VAL A 103 -14.17 28.45 -4.92
CA VAL A 103 -13.97 29.59 -5.84
C VAL A 103 -13.31 29.15 -7.15
N GLY A 104 -12.33 28.25 -7.08
CA GLY A 104 -11.54 27.81 -8.21
C GLY A 104 -10.16 27.30 -7.78
N ALA A 105 -9.53 26.46 -8.61
CA ALA A 105 -8.40 25.62 -8.23
C ALA A 105 -7.24 26.36 -7.54
N GLU A 106 -6.77 27.49 -8.09
CA GLU A 106 -5.64 28.23 -7.51
C GLU A 106 -5.99 28.87 -6.16
N ALA A 107 -7.15 29.53 -6.08
CA ALA A 107 -7.61 30.19 -4.87
C ALA A 107 -7.94 29.18 -3.76
N ASP A 108 -8.59 28.08 -4.11
CA ASP A 108 -8.98 27.02 -3.19
C ASP A 108 -7.74 26.26 -2.68
N LEU A 109 -6.75 25.99 -3.53
CA LEU A 109 -5.48 25.38 -3.12
C LEU A 109 -4.70 26.29 -2.16
N LYS A 110 -4.67 27.60 -2.43
CA LYS A 110 -4.04 28.57 -1.52
C LYS A 110 -4.76 28.58 -0.17
N SER A 111 -6.09 28.66 -0.18
CA SER A 111 -6.89 28.63 1.05
C SER A 111 -6.68 27.33 1.82
N ALA A 112 -6.65 26.18 1.16
CA ALA A 112 -6.43 24.89 1.80
C ALA A 112 -5.05 24.80 2.46
N LYS A 113 -4.00 25.33 1.81
CA LYS A 113 -2.64 25.38 2.38
C LYS A 113 -2.57 26.22 3.65
N ASP A 114 -3.37 27.28 3.74
CA ASP A 114 -3.43 28.14 4.93
C ASP A 114 -4.31 27.52 6.02
N THR A 115 -5.53 27.08 5.68
CA THR A 115 -6.51 26.52 6.61
C THR A 115 -6.05 25.19 7.22
N ASN A 116 -5.45 24.31 6.41
CA ASN A 116 -5.03 22.97 6.84
C ASN A 116 -3.51 22.88 7.05
N LYS A 117 -2.84 24.03 7.24
CA LYS A 117 -1.39 24.12 7.37
C LYS A 117 -0.83 23.16 8.42
N GLU A 118 -1.48 23.09 9.57
CA GLU A 118 -1.04 22.22 10.68
C GLU A 118 -1.01 20.75 10.25
N VAL A 119 -2.07 20.28 9.61
CA VAL A 119 -2.17 18.90 9.12
C VAL A 119 -1.12 18.63 8.05
N PHE A 120 -0.95 19.52 7.07
CA PHE A 120 0.03 19.34 6.02
C PHE A 120 1.48 19.37 6.55
N ASP A 121 1.78 20.27 7.48
CA ASP A 121 3.09 20.33 8.13
C ASP A 121 3.36 19.05 8.95
N PHE A 122 2.34 18.54 9.66
CA PHE A 122 2.43 17.26 10.37
C PHE A 122 2.72 16.11 9.42
N LEU A 123 1.90 15.93 8.37
CA LEU A 123 2.05 14.85 7.39
C LEU A 123 3.42 14.92 6.69
N ALA A 124 3.87 16.11 6.29
CA ALA A 124 5.17 16.31 5.66
C ALA A 124 6.33 15.95 6.61
N LYS A 125 6.29 16.40 7.87
CA LYS A 125 7.33 16.11 8.86
C LYS A 125 7.41 14.63 9.21
N VAL A 126 6.26 14.00 9.43
CA VAL A 126 6.21 12.58 9.80
C VAL A 126 6.63 11.69 8.62
N SER A 127 6.18 12.01 7.40
CA SER A 127 6.58 11.27 6.20
C SER A 127 8.08 11.42 5.87
N ASN A 128 8.70 12.55 6.21
CA ASN A 128 10.14 12.72 6.07
C ASN A 128 10.95 11.99 7.16
N LYS A 129 10.32 11.68 8.30
CA LYS A 129 10.98 11.05 9.45
C LYS A 129 11.07 9.53 9.32
N TYR A 130 10.01 8.87 8.86
CA TYR A 130 9.86 7.40 8.83
C TYR A 130 9.95 6.83 7.42
#